data_AF-A0A957GFC8-F1
#
_entry.id   AF-A0A957GFC8-F1
#
_cell.length_a   1.000
_cell.length_b   1.000
_cell.length_c   1.000
_cell.angle_alpha   90.00
_cell.angle_beta   90.00
_cell.angle_gamma   90.00
#
_symmetry.space_group_name_H-M   'P 1'
#
loop_
_entity.id
_entity.type
_entity.pdbx_description
1 polymer ?
#
loop_
_entity_poly.entity_id
_entity_poly.type
_entity_poly.pdbx_seq_one_letter_code
_entity_poly.pdbx_strand_id
1 'polypeptide(L)'
;MNLDHIPILDHHAHPLLRPEAIETAVSFQQWFTESTHPATHQHHVPHSLFFRTGVKWLAEMLGCEAEVTAVLAARNTIPHAEWIHRLFTAANISMVLCDYGYSTADSYTPATFPPQLPRPLPPLLRIE
;
A
#
# COMPACT_ATOMS: atom_id res chain seq x y z
N MET A 1 -16.67 -21.25 2.33
CA MET A 1 -15.71 -21.66 1.28
C MET A 1 -14.41 -20.93 1.57
N ASN A 2 -13.26 -21.61 1.54
CA ASN A 2 -11.95 -20.98 1.68
C ASN A 2 -11.35 -20.81 0.27
N LEU A 3 -10.98 -19.58 -0.09
CA LEU A 3 -10.40 -19.22 -1.39
C LEU A 3 -8.94 -18.76 -1.27
N ASP A 4 -8.38 -18.72 -0.06
CA ASP A 4 -7.10 -18.06 0.23
C ASP A 4 -5.92 -18.72 -0.49
N HIS A 5 -6.07 -20.00 -0.86
CA HIS A 5 -5.08 -20.76 -1.62
C HIS A 5 -5.00 -20.36 -3.10
N ILE A 6 -5.99 -19.64 -3.64
CA ILE A 6 -6.00 -19.22 -5.04
C ILE A 6 -5.11 -17.97 -5.17
N PRO A 7 -4.02 -18.03 -5.95
CA PRO A 7 -3.14 -16.89 -6.12
C PRO A 7 -3.84 -15.75 -6.88
N ILE A 8 -3.60 -14.53 -6.43
CA ILE A 8 -4.12 -13.32 -7.06
C ILE A 8 -3.16 -12.90 -8.18
N LEU A 9 -3.73 -12.60 -9.35
CA LEU A 9 -3.13 -11.74 -10.35
C LEU A 9 -3.78 -10.37 -10.18
N ASP A 10 -3.03 -9.41 -9.65
CA ASP A 10 -3.49 -8.03 -9.53
C ASP A 10 -3.35 -7.36 -10.90
N HIS A 11 -4.44 -7.34 -11.66
CA HIS A 11 -4.41 -6.93 -13.06
C HIS A 11 -4.37 -5.41 -13.25
N HIS A 12 -4.48 -4.63 -12.18
CA HIS A 12 -4.39 -3.18 -12.24
C HIS A 12 -3.98 -2.59 -10.88
N ALA A 13 -2.72 -2.16 -10.80
CA ALA A 13 -2.17 -1.44 -9.67
C ALA A 13 -1.36 -0.23 -10.12
N HIS A 14 -0.88 0.53 -9.14
CA HIS A 14 0.05 1.64 -9.33
C HIS A 14 1.36 1.40 -8.58
N PRO A 15 2.43 2.16 -8.89
CA PRO A 15 3.70 1.97 -8.22
C PRO A 15 3.58 2.23 -6.71
N LEU A 16 4.29 1.44 -5.92
CA LEU A 16 4.37 1.71 -4.48
C LEU A 16 5.06 3.04 -4.22
N LEU A 17 4.73 3.63 -3.08
CA LEU A 17 5.44 4.78 -2.55
C LEU A 17 6.77 4.34 -1.95
N ARG A 18 7.77 5.21 -2.09
CA ARG A 18 9.02 5.09 -1.35
C ARG A 18 8.76 5.30 0.15
N PRO A 19 9.56 4.67 1.04
CA PRO A 19 9.30 4.71 2.48
C PRO A 19 9.23 6.12 3.08
N GLU A 20 9.92 7.10 2.49
CA GLU A 20 9.93 8.50 2.92
C GLU A 20 8.59 9.22 2.69
N ALA A 21 7.69 8.66 1.88
CA ALA A 21 6.40 9.30 1.56
C ALA A 21 5.38 9.27 2.72
N ILE A 22 5.61 8.45 3.74
CA ILE A 22 4.64 8.22 4.83
C ILE A 22 5.31 8.46 6.19
N GLU A 23 5.42 9.72 6.57
CA GLU A 23 6.07 10.17 7.81
C GLU A 23 5.08 10.43 8.95
N THR A 24 3.83 10.76 8.62
CA THR A 24 2.81 11.21 9.59
C THR A 24 1.49 10.47 9.44
N ALA A 25 0.67 10.48 10.50
CA ALA A 25 -0.69 9.93 10.46
C ALA A 25 -1.55 10.59 9.37
N VAL A 26 -1.40 11.90 9.16
CA VAL A 26 -2.14 12.62 8.11
C VAL A 26 -1.66 12.20 6.72
N SER A 27 -0.35 12.09 6.49
CA SER A 27 0.18 11.56 5.21
C SER A 27 -0.30 10.14 4.92
N PHE A 28 -0.43 9.30 5.97
CA PHE A 28 -0.99 7.96 5.84
C PHE A 28 -2.48 7.97 5.46
N GLN A 29 -3.27 8.86 6.05
CA GLN A 29 -4.70 9.00 5.76
C GLN A 29 -4.97 9.41 4.30
N GLN A 30 -4.10 10.21 3.67
CA GLN A 30 -4.31 10.67 2.30
C GLN A 30 -4.48 9.51 1.32
N TRP A 31 -3.81 8.38 1.57
CA TRP A 31 -3.83 7.19 0.71
C TRP A 31 -5.10 6.35 0.80
N PHE A 32 -6.09 6.77 1.60
CA PHE A 32 -7.39 6.10 1.72
C PHE A 32 -8.53 6.88 1.06
N THR A 33 -8.21 7.89 0.24
CA THR A 33 -9.19 8.69 -0.49
C THR A 33 -8.60 9.30 -1.76
N GLU A 34 -9.45 9.54 -2.76
CA GLU A 34 -9.10 10.30 -3.97
C GLU A 34 -9.23 11.82 -3.79
N SER A 35 -9.75 12.27 -2.65
CA SER A 35 -9.81 13.71 -2.34
C SER A 35 -8.40 14.27 -2.22
N THR A 36 -8.18 15.48 -2.72
CA THR A 36 -6.94 16.24 -2.49
C THR A 36 -7.07 17.28 -1.38
N HIS A 37 -8.28 17.47 -0.84
CA HIS A 37 -8.56 18.51 0.15
C HIS A 37 -8.01 18.13 1.53
N PRO A 38 -7.12 18.93 2.16
CA PRO A 38 -6.46 18.57 3.43
C PRO A 38 -7.43 18.28 4.58
N ALA A 39 -8.53 19.02 4.67
CA ALA A 39 -9.57 18.79 5.69
C ALA A 39 -10.21 17.40 5.57
N THR A 40 -10.32 16.85 4.35
CA THR A 40 -10.83 15.48 4.16
C THR A 40 -9.89 14.46 4.77
N HIS A 41 -8.58 14.63 4.56
CA HIS A 41 -7.57 13.73 5.11
C HIS A 41 -7.62 13.73 6.64
N GLN A 42 -7.63 14.92 7.24
CA GLN A 42 -7.54 15.09 8.69
C GLN A 42 -8.84 14.74 9.42
N HIS A 43 -10.00 15.05 8.84
CA HIS A 43 -11.26 15.02 9.58
C HIS A 43 -12.30 14.03 9.02
N HIS A 44 -12.13 13.50 7.82
CA HIS A 44 -13.15 12.62 7.20
C HIS A 44 -12.64 11.20 6.96
N VAL A 45 -11.42 11.04 6.45
CA VAL A 45 -10.80 9.71 6.25
C VAL A 45 -10.83 8.85 7.51
N PRO A 46 -10.52 9.36 8.74
CA PRO A 46 -10.54 8.54 9.96
C PRO A 46 -11.90 7.92 10.30
N HIS A 47 -12.98 8.45 9.73
CA HIS A 47 -14.34 7.95 9.91
C HIS A 47 -14.81 7.00 8.80
N SER A 48 -14.06 6.88 7.70
CA SER A 48 -14.39 5.97 6.61
C SER A 48 -14.24 4.51 7.05
N LEU A 49 -15.12 3.64 6.55
CA LEU A 49 -15.03 2.20 6.78
C LEU A 49 -13.73 1.64 6.19
N PHE A 50 -13.34 2.10 5.00
CA PHE A 50 -12.13 1.67 4.32
C PHE A 50 -10.88 1.91 5.17
N PHE A 51 -10.71 3.11 5.71
CA PHE A 51 -9.59 3.43 6.59
C PHE A 51 -9.57 2.61 7.87
N ARG A 52 -10.71 2.54 8.57
CA ARG A 52 -10.81 1.82 9.85
C ARG A 52 -10.53 0.32 9.70
N THR A 53 -11.06 -0.28 8.64
CA THR A 53 -10.79 -1.69 8.32
C THR A 53 -9.32 -1.90 7.97
N GLY A 54 -8.74 -1.02 7.15
CA GLY A 54 -7.32 -1.09 6.79
C GLY A 54 -6.40 -1.00 8.01
N VAL A 55 -6.63 -0.03 8.90
CA VAL A 55 -5.86 0.12 10.16
C VAL A 55 -5.99 -1.12 11.03
N LYS A 56 -7.20 -1.68 11.17
CA LYS A 56 -7.43 -2.90 11.95
C LYS A 56 -6.65 -4.09 11.38
N TRP A 57 -6.70 -4.33 10.07
CA TRP A 57 -5.98 -5.44 9.44
C TRP A 57 -4.46 -5.27 9.52
N LEU A 58 -3.96 -4.06 9.36
CA LEU A 58 -2.54 -3.76 9.53
C LEU A 58 -2.10 -3.99 10.97
N ALA A 59 -2.89 -3.57 11.96
CA ALA A 59 -2.59 -3.77 13.37
C ALA A 59 -2.55 -5.25 13.74
N GLU A 60 -3.49 -6.05 13.24
CA GLU A 60 -3.51 -7.51 13.39
C GLU A 60 -2.25 -8.15 12.78
N MET A 61 -1.87 -7.77 11.56
CA MET A 61 -0.67 -8.27 10.90
C MET A 61 0.63 -7.88 11.62
N LEU A 62 0.66 -6.69 12.22
CA LEU A 62 1.82 -6.15 12.95
C LEU A 62 1.86 -6.56 14.42
N GLY A 63 0.79 -7.16 14.95
CA GLY A 63 0.67 -7.53 16.37
C GLY A 63 0.70 -6.31 17.31
N CYS A 64 0.06 -5.20 16.92
CA CYS A 64 0.03 -3.96 17.69
C CYS A 64 -1.42 -3.44 17.88
N GLU A 65 -1.57 -2.36 18.64
CA GLU A 65 -2.86 -1.70 18.83
C GLU A 65 -3.42 -1.16 17.50
N ALA A 66 -4.75 -1.19 17.34
CA ALA A 66 -5.46 -0.71 16.16
C ALA A 66 -5.53 0.83 16.06
N GLU A 67 -4.39 1.48 16.31
CA GLU A 67 -4.18 2.92 16.29
C GLU A 67 -3.13 3.27 15.23
N VAL A 68 -3.36 4.33 14.46
CA VAL A 68 -2.50 4.70 13.32
C VAL A 68 -1.05 4.90 13.75
N THR A 69 -0.82 5.55 14.88
CA THR A 69 0.52 5.80 15.42
C THR A 69 1.23 4.51 15.81
N ALA A 70 0.51 3.54 16.40
CA ALA A 70 1.04 2.23 16.74
C ALA A 70 1.39 1.42 15.48
N VAL A 71 0.50 1.41 14.48
CA VAL A 71 0.73 0.77 13.17
C VAL A 71 1.96 1.36 12.47
N LEU A 72 2.07 2.68 12.39
CA LEU A 72 3.23 3.33 11.76
C LEU A 72 4.53 3.05 12.53
N ALA A 73 4.50 3.10 13.87
CA ALA A 73 5.65 2.79 14.70
C ALA A 73 6.12 1.33 14.50
N ALA A 74 5.19 0.37 14.55
CA ALA A 74 5.50 -1.05 14.34
C ALA A 74 6.03 -1.30 12.93
N ARG A 75 5.39 -0.75 11.89
CA ARG A 75 5.84 -0.85 10.49
C ARG A 75 7.26 -0.32 10.32
N ASN A 76 7.60 0.81 10.94
CA ASN A 76 8.92 1.44 10.79
C ASN A 76 10.06 0.63 11.43
N THR A 77 9.77 -0.42 12.20
CA THR A 77 10.79 -1.36 12.69
C THR A 77 11.16 -2.44 11.66
N ILE A 78 10.40 -2.57 10.58
CA ILE A 78 10.58 -3.58 9.54
C ILE A 78 11.23 -2.93 8.31
N PRO A 79 12.32 -3.51 7.75
CA PRO A 79 12.89 -3.05 6.50
C PRO A 79 11.84 -2.98 5.39
N HIS A 80 11.84 -1.90 4.58
CA HIS A 80 10.79 -1.65 3.58
C HIS A 80 10.59 -2.81 2.60
N ALA A 81 11.68 -3.39 2.07
CA ALA A 81 11.60 -4.54 1.16
C ALA A 81 11.00 -5.79 1.84
N GLU A 82 11.30 -6.01 3.12
CA GLU A 82 10.71 -7.11 3.89
C GLU A 82 9.21 -6.85 4.12
N TRP A 83 8.83 -5.61 4.37
CA TRP A 83 7.42 -5.23 4.53
C TRP A 83 6.62 -5.48 3.25
N ILE A 84 7.15 -5.08 2.08
CA ILE A 84 6.54 -5.41 0.77
C ILE A 84 6.41 -6.94 0.62
N HIS A 85 7.46 -7.69 0.94
CA HIS A 85 7.44 -9.15 0.82
C HIS A 85 6.35 -9.80 1.69
N ARG A 86 6.22 -9.33 2.94
CA ARG A 86 5.19 -9.80 3.88
C ARG A 86 3.79 -9.51 3.35
N LEU A 87 3.51 -8.30 2.86
CA LEU A 87 2.21 -7.92 2.30
C LEU A 87 1.83 -8.77 1.08
N PHE A 88 2.72 -8.90 0.10
CA PHE A 88 2.47 -9.70 -1.11
C PHE A 88 2.24 -11.17 -0.80
N THR A 89 2.97 -11.71 0.18
CA THR A 89 2.82 -13.10 0.61
C THR A 89 1.51 -13.31 1.35
N ALA A 90 1.15 -12.45 2.29
CA ALA A 90 -0.08 -12.53 3.06
C ALA A 90 -1.34 -12.41 2.16
N ALA A 91 -1.28 -11.56 1.13
CA ALA A 91 -2.34 -11.40 0.15
C ALA A 91 -2.37 -12.49 -0.94
N ASN A 92 -1.42 -13.44 -0.93
CA ASN A 92 -1.24 -14.45 -1.99
C ASN A 92 -1.16 -13.84 -3.40
N ILE A 93 -0.51 -12.68 -3.54
CA ILE A 93 -0.30 -12.04 -4.84
C ILE A 93 0.87 -12.72 -5.54
N SER A 94 0.61 -13.24 -6.74
CA SER A 94 1.57 -13.96 -7.57
C SER A 94 2.15 -13.10 -8.69
N MET A 95 1.40 -12.09 -9.14
CA MET A 95 1.75 -11.18 -10.22
C MET A 95 0.98 -9.88 -10.05
N VAL A 96 1.57 -8.77 -10.49
CA VAL A 96 0.92 -7.46 -10.55
C VAL A 96 1.18 -6.82 -11.92
N LEU A 97 0.17 -6.17 -12.49
CA LEU A 97 0.29 -5.29 -13.66
C LEU A 97 0.21 -3.85 -13.18
N CYS A 98 1.25 -3.06 -13.44
CA CYS A 98 1.35 -1.71 -12.89
C CYS A 98 1.21 -0.66 -13.98
N ASP A 99 0.24 0.23 -13.81
CA ASP A 99 0.11 1.46 -14.57
C ASP A 99 0.95 2.58 -13.93
N TYR A 100 2.02 2.97 -14.62
CA TYR A 100 2.92 4.05 -14.20
C TYR A 100 2.43 5.45 -14.59
N GLY A 101 1.35 5.57 -15.36
CA GLY A 101 0.77 6.86 -15.75
C GLY A 101 0.13 7.62 -14.59
N TYR A 102 -0.19 6.95 -13.50
CA TYR A 102 -0.58 7.56 -12.22
C TYR A 102 0.55 7.40 -11.21
N SER A 103 1.45 8.39 -11.16
CA SER A 103 2.60 8.39 -10.26
C SER A 103 2.91 9.80 -9.74
N THR A 104 3.55 9.86 -8.57
CA THR A 104 4.06 11.10 -7.97
C THR A 104 5.58 11.05 -7.90
N ALA A 105 6.20 12.18 -7.53
CA ALA A 105 7.63 12.23 -7.25
C ALA A 105 8.07 11.23 -6.14
N ASP A 106 7.13 10.78 -5.32
CA ASP A 106 7.35 9.87 -4.19
C ASP A 106 7.13 8.40 -4.52
N SER A 107 6.68 8.11 -5.74
CA SER A 107 6.44 6.75 -6.23
C SER A 107 7.69 6.16 -6.87
N TYR A 108 7.82 4.82 -6.88
CA TYR A 108 8.83 4.16 -7.70
C TYR A 108 8.58 4.37 -9.20
N THR A 109 9.64 4.32 -10.00
CA THR A 109 9.58 4.49 -11.46
C THR A 109 9.65 3.12 -12.15
N PRO A 110 9.37 3.01 -13.47
CA PRO A 110 9.52 1.75 -14.19
C PRO A 110 10.90 1.11 -14.07
N ALA A 111 11.95 1.92 -13.89
CA ALA A 111 13.32 1.45 -13.73
C ALA A 111 13.63 0.99 -12.29
N THR A 112 12.97 1.57 -11.29
CA THR A 112 13.32 1.34 -9.88
C THR A 112 12.32 0.46 -9.13
N PHE A 113 11.11 0.29 -9.64
CA PHE A 113 10.05 -0.50 -9.00
C PHE A 113 10.24 -2.02 -9.11
N PRO A 114 10.56 -2.61 -10.29
CA PRO A 114 10.67 -4.06 -10.42
C PRO A 114 11.61 -4.73 -9.40
N PRO A 115 12.80 -4.16 -9.09
CA PRO A 115 13.69 -4.75 -8.08
C PRO A 115 13.14 -4.77 -6.64
N GLN A 116 12.09 -3.99 -6.34
CA GLN A 116 11.50 -3.93 -5.00
C GLN A 116 10.47 -5.04 -4.75
N LEU A 117 9.94 -5.64 -5.82
CA LEU A 117 8.83 -6.58 -5.73
C LEU A 117 9.33 -8.02 -5.63
N PRO A 118 8.67 -8.86 -4.81
CA PRO A 118 8.99 -10.28 -4.71
C PRO A 118 8.37 -11.12 -5.84
N ARG A 119 7.63 -10.48 -6.77
CA ARG A 119 6.83 -11.12 -7.82
C ARG A 119 7.08 -10.48 -9.19
N PRO A 120 6.81 -11.20 -10.29
CA PRO A 120 6.90 -10.64 -11.64
C PRO A 120 6.00 -9.41 -11.83
N LEU A 121 6.52 -8.44 -12.57
CA LEU A 121 5.88 -7.18 -12.94
C LEU A 121 6.04 -6.97 -14.46
N PRO A 122 5.25 -7.67 -15.30
CA PRO A 122 5.34 -7.50 -16.74
C PRO A 122 4.90 -6.08 -17.15
N PRO A 123 5.34 -5.60 -18.31
CA PRO A 123 5.02 -4.24 -18.77
C PRO A 123 3.53 -4.09 -19.07
N LEU A 124 3.00 -2.91 -18.76
CA LEU A 124 1.66 -2.46 -19.14
C LEU A 124 1.80 -1.12 -19.88
N LEU A 125 1.09 -0.97 -21.00
CA LEU A 125 1.05 0.26 -21.78
C LEU A 125 -0.22 1.03 -21.45
N ARG A 126 -0.07 2.25 -20.93
CA ARG A 126 -1.14 3.24 -20.88
C ARG A 126 -1.16 4.01 -22.20
N ILE A 127 -2.35 4.27 -22.73
CA ILE A 127 -2.53 4.85 -24.08
C ILE A 127 -2.66 6.38 -24.02
N GLU A 128 -3.17 6.92 -22.91
CA GLU A 128 -3.42 8.34 -22.62
C GLU A 128 -2.46 8.92 -21.59
#